data_AF-A0A941VWS2-F1
#
_entry.id   AF-A0A941VWS2-F1
#
_cell.length_a   1.000
_cell.length_b   1.000
_cell.length_c   1.000
_cell.angle_alpha   90.00
_cell.angle_beta   90.00
_cell.angle_gamma   90.00
#
_symmetry.space_group_name_H-M   'P 1'
#
loop_
_entity.id
_entity.type
_entity.pdbx_description
1 polymer ?
#
loop_
_entity_poly.entity_id
_entity_poly.type
_entity_poly.pdbx_seq_one_letter_code
_entity_poly.pdbx_strand_id
1 'polypeptide(L)'
;MTPTEKQTPETKDSPLITKEQIRIAKEIEAVFEKFYGGKTAYSRGQFYKEDFFLRTDYALVVLNKNNEILVSFADHTRPSYAALFAFMLEGIEGANLYICEDYRTDEDGSMVCDEEDGNTTAAIIWDQKERYYNMLKQKIEHIVIRRTRKPPAK
;
A
#
# COMPACT_ATOMS: atom_id res chain seq x y z
N MET A 1 8.34 32.88 44.51
CA MET A 1 7.73 33.37 43.25
C MET A 1 8.77 33.28 42.15
N THR A 2 8.67 32.23 41.32
CA THR A 2 9.29 32.04 39.99
C THR A 2 8.76 30.70 39.45
N PRO A 3 8.68 30.51 38.12
CA PRO A 3 7.40 30.51 37.42
C PRO A 3 6.93 29.11 37.04
N THR A 4 5.61 29.00 36.94
CA THR A 4 4.85 27.91 36.35
C THR A 4 5.33 27.61 34.94
N GLU A 5 5.96 26.45 34.77
CA GLU A 5 6.26 25.87 33.45
C GLU A 5 4.93 25.42 32.84
N LYS A 6 4.43 26.19 31.87
CA LYS A 6 3.29 25.82 31.05
C LYS A 6 3.69 24.58 30.25
N GLN A 7 3.13 23.43 30.61
CA GLN A 7 3.08 22.28 29.73
C GLN A 7 2.34 22.68 28.45
N THR A 8 3.10 22.85 27.38
CA THR A 8 2.58 22.93 26.01
C THR A 8 1.77 21.66 25.75
N PRO A 9 0.50 21.74 25.30
CA PRO A 9 -0.24 20.53 24.98
C PRO A 9 0.43 19.86 23.78
N GLU A 10 0.95 18.65 23.99
CA GLU A 10 1.31 17.74 22.93
C GLU A 10 0.10 17.61 22.00
N THR A 11 0.22 18.21 20.82
CA THR A 11 -0.81 18.11 19.80
C THR A 11 -0.80 16.65 19.37
N LYS A 12 -1.86 15.92 19.75
CA LYS A 12 -2.17 14.60 19.23
C LYS A 12 -2.50 14.76 17.74
N ASP A 13 -1.47 14.85 16.89
CA ASP A 13 -1.59 14.67 15.44
C ASP A 13 -1.99 13.22 15.18
N SER A 14 -3.29 12.96 15.36
CA SER A 14 -3.89 11.70 14.95
C SER A 14 -3.94 11.74 13.43
N PRO A 15 -3.48 10.70 12.72
CA PRO A 15 -3.49 10.69 11.27
C PRO A 15 -4.91 10.94 10.74
N LEU A 16 -5.05 11.97 9.91
CA LEU A 16 -6.34 12.43 9.39
C LEU A 16 -6.74 11.57 8.18
N ILE A 17 -7.20 10.35 8.44
CA ILE A 17 -7.76 9.49 7.40
C ILE A 17 -9.12 10.05 6.97
N THR A 18 -9.25 10.42 5.70
CA THR A 18 -10.48 11.01 5.16
C THR A 18 -11.53 9.94 4.81
N LYS A 19 -12.81 10.32 4.76
CA LYS A 19 -13.89 9.44 4.28
C LYS A 19 -13.65 8.97 2.84
N GLU A 20 -13.04 9.82 2.03
CA GLU A 20 -12.71 9.52 0.65
C GLU A 20 -11.61 8.46 0.55
N GLN A 21 -10.54 8.58 1.36
CA GLN A 21 -9.51 7.53 1.44
C GLN A 21 -10.09 6.19 1.89
N ILE A 22 -11.03 6.19 2.84
CA ILE A 22 -11.71 4.95 3.27
C ILE A 22 -12.53 4.35 2.12
N ARG A 23 -13.21 5.17 1.31
CA ARG A 23 -13.94 4.72 0.12
C ARG A 23 -12.99 4.08 -0.89
N ILE A 24 -11.92 4.78 -1.25
CA ILE A 24 -10.90 4.31 -2.20
C ILE A 24 -10.27 3.01 -1.70
N ALA A 25 -9.88 2.93 -0.42
CA ALA A 25 -9.31 1.73 0.18
C ALA A 25 -10.24 0.50 0.06
N LYS A 26 -11.55 0.68 0.31
CA LYS A 26 -12.54 -0.40 0.13
C LYS A 26 -12.69 -0.83 -1.33
N GLU A 27 -12.61 0.11 -2.26
CA GLU A 27 -12.64 -0.21 -3.69
C GLU A 27 -11.38 -0.96 -4.12
N ILE A 28 -10.20 -0.58 -3.61
CA ILE A 28 -8.95 -1.33 -3.80
C ILE A 28 -9.14 -2.77 -3.28
N GLU A 29 -9.63 -2.96 -2.06
CA GLU A 29 -9.89 -4.30 -1.50
C GLU A 29 -10.84 -5.12 -2.40
N ALA A 30 -11.93 -4.51 -2.85
CA ALA A 30 -12.91 -5.17 -3.72
C ALA A 30 -12.34 -5.58 -5.10
N VAL A 31 -11.31 -4.88 -5.60
CA VAL A 31 -10.61 -5.27 -6.83
C VAL A 31 -9.95 -6.64 -6.65
N PHE A 32 -9.28 -6.88 -5.52
CA PHE A 32 -8.56 -8.11 -5.27
C PHE A 32 -9.47 -9.23 -4.74
N GLU A 33 -10.43 -8.92 -3.88
CA GLU A 33 -11.34 -9.91 -3.26
C GLU A 33 -12.04 -10.80 -4.30
N LYS A 34 -12.41 -10.25 -5.47
CA LYS A 34 -13.00 -10.99 -6.60
C LYS A 34 -12.16 -12.17 -7.08
N PHE A 35 -10.83 -12.12 -6.92
CA PHE A 35 -9.89 -13.15 -7.37
C PHE A 35 -9.56 -14.18 -6.28
N TYR A 36 -9.98 -13.91 -5.04
CA TYR A 36 -9.75 -14.77 -3.88
C TYR A 36 -10.98 -15.57 -3.46
N GLY A 37 -12.08 -15.53 -4.23
CA GLY A 37 -13.35 -16.23 -3.95
C GLY A 37 -13.18 -17.72 -3.63
N GLY A 38 -12.99 -18.05 -2.34
CA GLY A 38 -12.81 -19.40 -1.81
C GLY A 38 -11.39 -19.76 -1.33
N LYS A 39 -10.38 -18.89 -1.48
CA LYS A 39 -9.01 -19.12 -0.99
C LYS A 39 -8.79 -18.46 0.37
N THR A 40 -8.05 -19.12 1.25
CA THR A 40 -7.75 -18.67 2.63
C THR A 40 -6.72 -17.53 2.71
N ALA A 41 -6.11 -17.13 1.61
CA ALA A 41 -4.93 -16.25 1.58
C ALA A 41 -5.23 -14.74 1.43
N TYR A 42 -6.50 -14.31 1.38
CA TYR A 42 -6.81 -12.88 1.24
C TYR A 42 -6.39 -12.09 2.48
N SER A 43 -5.37 -11.23 2.34
CA SER A 43 -5.00 -10.26 3.35
C SER A 43 -5.93 -9.05 3.28
N ARG A 44 -6.48 -8.62 4.42
CA ARG A 44 -7.22 -7.35 4.52
C ARG A 44 -6.23 -6.20 4.60
N GLY A 45 -6.54 -5.09 3.94
CA GLY A 45 -5.70 -3.91 3.97
C GLY A 45 -5.70 -3.25 5.34
N GLN A 46 -4.65 -2.51 5.64
CA GLN A 46 -4.46 -1.84 6.92
C GLN A 46 -4.02 -0.39 6.71
N PHE A 47 -4.65 0.51 7.46
CA PHE A 47 -4.14 1.86 7.59
C PHE A 47 -3.00 1.90 8.61
N TYR A 48 -1.94 2.60 8.23
CA TYR A 48 -0.86 2.95 9.12
C TYR A 48 -0.42 4.38 8.85
N LYS A 49 -0.53 5.24 9.89
CA LYS A 49 -0.47 6.69 9.74
C LYS A 49 -1.53 7.12 8.71
N GLU A 50 -1.16 7.90 7.70
CA GLU A 50 -2.09 8.45 6.70
C GLU A 50 -2.17 7.61 5.42
N ASP A 51 -1.50 6.45 5.40
CA ASP A 51 -1.41 5.59 4.23
C ASP A 51 -2.13 4.26 4.49
N PHE A 52 -2.76 3.73 3.46
CA PHE A 52 -3.37 2.41 3.44
C PHE A 52 -2.48 1.45 2.67
N PHE A 53 -2.29 0.25 3.21
CA PHE A 53 -1.46 -0.79 2.63
C PHE A 53 -2.30 -2.06 2.43
N LEU A 54 -2.23 -2.63 1.24
CA LEU A 54 -2.79 -3.93 0.91
C LEU A 54 -1.69 -4.77 0.27
N ARG A 55 -1.39 -5.93 0.88
CA ARG A 55 -0.48 -6.92 0.31
C ARG A 55 -1.29 -8.13 -0.11
N THR A 56 -1.09 -8.56 -1.35
CA THR A 56 -1.69 -9.76 -1.93
C THR A 56 -0.58 -10.62 -2.53
N ASP A 57 -0.91 -11.85 -2.92
CA ASP A 57 0.05 -12.72 -3.64
C ASP A 57 0.54 -12.06 -4.94
N TYR A 58 -0.29 -11.22 -5.56
CA TYR A 58 0.01 -10.61 -6.86
C TYR A 58 0.65 -9.23 -6.77
N ALA A 59 0.37 -8.48 -5.70
CA ALA A 59 0.71 -7.06 -5.65
C ALA A 59 0.80 -6.51 -4.24
N LEU A 60 1.68 -5.52 -4.09
CA LEU A 60 1.66 -4.54 -3.02
C LEU A 60 0.98 -3.28 -3.53
N VAL A 61 -0.08 -2.85 -2.85
CA VAL A 61 -0.81 -1.63 -3.16
C VAL A 61 -0.78 -0.70 -1.96
N VAL A 62 -0.42 0.56 -2.19
CA VAL A 62 -0.44 1.61 -1.18
C VAL A 62 -1.26 2.79 -1.68
N LEU A 63 -2.21 3.23 -0.86
CA LEU A 63 -2.93 4.48 -1.05
C LEU A 63 -2.35 5.50 -0.09
N ASN A 64 -1.70 6.54 -0.62
CA ASN A 64 -1.09 7.56 0.22
C ASN A 64 -2.08 8.69 0.60
N LYS A 65 -1.60 9.63 1.43
CA LYS A 65 -2.36 10.83 1.84
C LYS A 65 -2.87 11.75 0.71
N ASN A 66 -2.30 11.64 -0.49
CA ASN A 66 -2.66 12.45 -1.66
C ASN A 66 -3.70 11.75 -2.56
N ASN A 67 -4.28 10.64 -2.11
CA ASN A 67 -5.09 9.73 -2.92
C ASN A 67 -4.35 9.16 -4.14
N GLU A 68 -3.06 8.87 -3.98
CA GLU A 68 -2.28 8.20 -5.02
C GLU A 68 -2.21 6.70 -4.70
N ILE A 69 -2.64 5.89 -5.67
CA ILE A 69 -2.53 4.43 -5.64
C ILE A 69 -1.18 4.07 -6.25
N LEU A 70 -0.27 3.58 -5.42
CA LEU A 70 1.03 3.05 -5.80
C LEU A 70 0.91 1.53 -5.82
N VAL A 71 1.14 0.91 -6.97
CA VAL A 71 1.11 -0.55 -7.12
C VAL A 71 2.47 -1.07 -7.59
N SER A 72 2.99 -2.07 -6.89
CA SER A 72 4.15 -2.87 -7.30
C SER A 72 3.69 -4.32 -7.40
N PHE A 73 3.98 -4.99 -8.51
CA PHE A 73 3.59 -6.39 -8.70
C PHE A 73 4.68 -7.32 -8.20
N ALA A 74 4.30 -8.51 -7.74
CA ALA A 74 5.27 -9.56 -7.47
C ALA A 74 5.90 -10.02 -8.80
N ASP A 75 7.18 -10.36 -8.82
CA ASP A 75 7.89 -10.80 -10.03
C ASP A 75 7.33 -12.08 -10.67
N HIS A 76 6.63 -12.91 -9.90
CA HIS A 76 5.89 -14.07 -10.41
C HIS A 76 4.49 -13.72 -10.96
N THR A 77 4.03 -12.48 -10.84
CA THR A 77 2.74 -12.03 -11.34
C THR A 77 2.74 -12.03 -12.86
N ARG A 78 1.82 -12.78 -13.45
CA ARG A 78 1.71 -12.85 -14.91
C ARG A 78 1.40 -11.47 -15.49
N PRO A 79 2.02 -11.05 -16.61
CA PRO A 79 1.76 -9.75 -17.23
C PRO A 79 0.28 -9.48 -17.53
N SER A 80 -0.48 -10.52 -17.89
CA SER A 80 -1.93 -10.40 -18.13
C SER A 80 -2.72 -10.05 -16.86
N TYR A 81 -2.29 -10.54 -15.69
CA TYR A 81 -2.93 -10.24 -14.41
C TYR A 81 -2.51 -8.84 -13.95
N ALA A 82 -1.24 -8.49 -14.07
CA ALA A 82 -0.76 -7.14 -13.79
C ALA A 82 -1.51 -6.08 -14.62
N ALA A 83 -1.68 -6.32 -15.92
CA ALA A 83 -2.46 -5.44 -16.79
C ALA A 83 -3.93 -5.32 -16.37
N LEU A 84 -4.56 -6.44 -15.98
CA LEU A 84 -5.94 -6.47 -15.50
C LEU A 84 -6.11 -5.69 -14.19
N PHE A 85 -5.23 -5.91 -13.21
CA PHE A 85 -5.25 -5.19 -11.94
C PHE A 85 -5.00 -3.69 -12.14
N ALA A 86 -4.00 -3.32 -12.94
CA ALA A 86 -3.74 -1.92 -13.25
C ALA A 86 -4.96 -1.24 -13.90
N PHE A 87 -5.63 -1.91 -14.84
CA PHE A 87 -6.86 -1.40 -15.47
C PHE A 87 -7.99 -1.21 -14.45
N MET A 88 -8.22 -2.17 -13.56
CA MET A 88 -9.26 -2.04 -12.53
C MET A 88 -8.96 -0.94 -11.51
N LEU A 89 -7.70 -0.81 -11.08
CA LEU A 89 -7.26 0.24 -10.15
C LEU A 89 -7.34 1.64 -10.77
N GLU A 90 -7.01 1.79 -12.06
CA GLU A 90 -7.17 3.04 -12.81
C GLU A 90 -8.64 3.49 -12.88
N GLY A 91 -9.57 2.54 -12.82
CA GLY A 91 -11.01 2.80 -12.78
C GLY A 91 -11.50 3.47 -11.50
N ILE A 92 -10.75 3.40 -10.40
CA ILE A 92 -11.16 3.94 -9.09
C ILE A 92 -11.18 5.48 -9.16
N GLU A 93 -12.34 6.08 -8.90
CA GLU A 93 -12.49 7.53 -8.95
C GLU A 93 -11.79 8.22 -7.78
N GLY A 94 -11.39 9.48 -7.97
CA GLY A 94 -10.77 10.28 -6.91
C GLY A 94 -9.32 9.91 -6.58
N ALA A 95 -8.71 9.00 -7.34
CA ALA A 95 -7.33 8.57 -7.16
C ALA A 95 -6.51 8.59 -8.47
N ASN A 96 -5.20 8.77 -8.33
CA ASN A 96 -4.24 8.61 -9.43
C ASN A 96 -3.50 7.26 -9.31
N LEU A 97 -3.20 6.60 -10.42
CA LEU A 97 -2.48 5.33 -10.42
C LEU A 97 -1.02 5.50 -10.82
N TYR A 98 -0.14 4.92 -10.02
CA TYR A 98 1.29 4.84 -10.24
C TYR A 98 1.73 3.38 -10.19
N ILE A 99 2.36 2.91 -11.27
CA ILE A 99 2.93 1.57 -11.32
C ILE A 99 4.41 1.72 -10.98
N CYS A 100 4.83 0.98 -9.95
CA CYS A 100 6.17 0.97 -9.41
C CYS A 100 6.94 -0.25 -9.93
N GLU A 101 8.25 -0.27 -9.70
CA GLU A 101 9.10 -1.41 -10.02
C GLU A 101 8.59 -2.67 -9.31
N ASP A 102 8.60 -3.81 -10.01
CA ASP A 102 8.13 -5.08 -9.48
C ASP A 102 9.05 -5.56 -8.35
N TYR A 103 8.47 -6.12 -7.29
CA TYR A 103 9.22 -6.63 -6.16
C TYR A 103 9.53 -8.12 -6.31
N ARG A 104 10.69 -8.54 -5.79
CA ARG A 104 11.12 -9.94 -5.77
C ARG A 104 10.38 -10.76 -4.72
N THR A 105 10.07 -12.00 -5.08
CA THR A 105 9.58 -13.02 -4.16
C THR A 105 10.58 -14.15 -3.96
N ASP A 106 10.51 -14.82 -2.81
CA ASP A 106 11.27 -16.04 -2.55
C ASP A 106 10.63 -17.28 -3.20
N GLU A 107 11.21 -18.45 -2.94
CA GLU A 107 10.74 -19.73 -3.50
C GLU A 107 9.29 -20.08 -3.10
N ASP A 108 8.81 -19.52 -1.98
CA ASP A 108 7.45 -19.71 -1.47
C ASP A 108 6.47 -18.63 -2.00
N GLY A 109 6.95 -17.70 -2.83
CA GLY A 109 6.15 -16.59 -3.36
C GLY A 109 5.94 -15.46 -2.35
N SER A 110 6.67 -15.47 -1.22
CA SER A 110 6.60 -14.41 -0.22
C SER A 110 7.49 -13.23 -0.60
N MET A 111 7.07 -12.02 -0.25
CA MET A 111 7.88 -10.81 -0.44
C MET A 111 9.21 -10.91 0.32
N VAL A 112 10.32 -10.66 -0.36
CA VAL A 112 11.65 -10.61 0.26
C VAL A 112 11.82 -9.30 1.02
N CYS A 113 11.92 -9.39 2.34
CA CYS A 113 11.97 -8.24 3.26
C CYS A 113 13.38 -7.71 3.55
N ASP A 114 14.43 -8.46 3.22
CA ASP A 114 15.82 -8.03 3.42
C ASP A 114 16.71 -8.70 2.36
N GLU A 115 17.44 -7.91 1.56
CA GLU A 115 18.38 -8.42 0.55
C GLU A 115 19.80 -8.61 1.13
N GLU A 116 20.07 -8.11 2.34
CA GLU A 116 21.39 -8.23 2.99
C GLU A 116 21.51 -9.46 3.92
N ASP A 117 20.41 -9.95 4.52
CA ASP A 117 20.45 -10.99 5.58
C ASP A 117 19.64 -12.27 5.26
N GLY A 118 19.34 -12.51 3.99
CA GLY A 118 19.19 -13.86 3.42
C GLY A 118 18.11 -14.82 3.94
N ASN A 119 17.27 -14.48 4.94
CA ASN A 119 16.08 -15.28 5.31
C ASN A 119 15.23 -14.56 6.36
N THR A 120 14.20 -13.81 5.93
CA THR A 120 13.06 -13.52 6.80
C THR A 120 11.76 -13.50 6.01
N THR A 121 11.15 -14.68 5.87
CA THR A 121 9.76 -14.88 5.49
C THR A 121 8.87 -14.32 6.59
N ALA A 122 8.21 -13.19 6.32
CA ALA A 122 6.90 -12.75 6.82
C ALA A 122 6.40 -13.12 8.25
N ALA A 123 7.26 -13.38 9.24
CA ALA A 123 6.86 -13.37 10.64
C ALA A 123 6.79 -11.90 11.08
N ILE A 124 5.59 -11.32 11.03
CA ILE A 124 5.31 -10.00 11.60
C ILE A 124 5.66 -10.06 13.09
N ILE A 125 6.89 -9.66 13.44
CA ILE A 125 7.20 -9.32 14.82
C ILE A 125 6.47 -8.01 15.07
N TRP A 126 5.35 -8.08 15.77
CA TRP A 126 4.44 -6.95 16.06
C TRP A 126 5.17 -5.72 16.64
N ASP A 127 6.32 -5.96 17.26
CA ASP A 127 7.24 -4.99 17.84
C ASP A 127 7.95 -4.12 16.78
N GLN A 128 7.84 -4.47 15.49
CA GLN A 128 8.55 -3.82 14.37
C GLN A 128 7.60 -3.22 13.32
N LYS A 129 6.39 -2.80 13.72
CA LYS A 129 5.38 -2.22 12.81
C LYS A 129 5.95 -1.07 11.96
N GLU A 130 6.69 -0.14 12.57
CA GLU A 130 7.31 0.99 11.85
C GLU A 130 8.32 0.52 10.78
N ARG A 131 9.20 -0.43 11.12
CA ARG A 131 10.17 -1.02 10.17
C ARG A 131 9.47 -1.69 8.99
N TYR A 132 8.41 -2.46 9.27
CA TYR A 132 7.64 -3.14 8.24
C TYR A 132 7.00 -2.16 7.23
N TYR A 133 6.30 -1.14 7.71
CA TYR A 133 5.66 -0.17 6.80
C TYR A 133 6.66 0.72 6.06
N ASN A 134 7.82 1.02 6.66
CA ASN A 134 8.89 1.72 5.95
C ASN A 134 9.49 0.88 4.83
N MET A 135 9.71 -0.42 5.05
CA MET A 135 10.15 -1.35 4.02
C MET A 135 9.13 -1.45 2.87
N LEU A 136 7.82 -1.54 3.17
CA LEU A 136 6.79 -1.54 2.13
C LEU A 136 6.82 -0.25 1.30
N LYS A 137 7.07 0.90 1.92
CA LYS A 137 7.22 2.18 1.21
C LYS A 137 8.42 2.16 0.27
N GLN A 138 9.58 1.65 0.72
CA GLN A 138 10.76 1.54 -0.12
C GLN A 138 10.51 0.73 -1.40
N LYS A 139 9.74 -0.36 -1.31
CA LYS A 139 9.40 -1.20 -2.47
C LYS A 139 8.50 -0.51 -3.50
N ILE A 140 7.88 0.63 -3.17
CA ILE A 140 7.03 1.41 -4.09
C ILE A 140 7.60 2.81 -4.39
N GLU A 141 8.83 3.11 -3.95
CA GLU A 141 9.45 4.42 -4.18
C GLU A 141 9.79 4.65 -5.67
N HIS A 142 10.06 3.58 -6.40
CA HIS A 142 10.50 3.64 -7.79
C HIS A 142 9.33 3.56 -8.77
N ILE A 143 8.80 4.72 -9.16
CA ILE A 143 7.70 4.82 -10.12
C ILE A 143 8.20 4.61 -11.56
N VAL A 144 7.65 3.61 -12.24
CA VAL A 144 7.97 3.27 -13.64
C VAL A 144 6.94 3.86 -14.62
N ILE A 145 5.65 3.86 -14.25
CA ILE A 145 4.57 4.40 -15.09
C ILE A 145 3.67 5.29 -14.26
N ARG A 146 3.36 6.48 -14.79
CA ARG A 146 2.38 7.40 -14.23
C ARG A 146 1.12 7.39 -15.10
N ARG A 147 -0.02 6.95 -14.55
CA ARG A 147 -1.34 7.08 -15.18
C ARG A 147 -2.16 8.10 -14.39
N THR A 148 -2.04 9.36 -14.78
CA THR A 148 -2.84 10.45 -14.23
C THR A 148 -4.16 10.55 -14.98
N ARG A 149 -5.29 10.68 -14.27
CA ARG A 149 -6.54 11.08 -14.93
C ARG A 149 -6.35 12.45 -15.58
N LYS A 150 -6.67 12.58 -16.86
CA LYS A 150 -6.89 13.92 -17.44
C LYS A 150 -8.12 14.51 -16.72
N PRO A 151 -8.05 15.77 -16.22
CA PRO A 151 -9.25 16.42 -15.72
C PRO A 151 -10.30 16.45 -16.85
N PRO A 152 -11.60 16.33 -16.52
CA PRO A 152 -12.65 16.43 -17.54
C PRO A 152 -12.46 17.74 -18.30
N ALA A 153 -12.47 17.64 -19.63
CA ALA A 153 -12.47 18.82 -20.48
C ALA A 153 -13.68 19.69 -20.09
N LYS A 154 -13.42 20.95 -19.78
CA LYS A 154 -14.46 21.95 -19.49
C LYS A 154 -15.39 22.15 -20.68
#